data_AF-V2US73-F1
#
_entry.id   AF-V2US73-F1
#
_cell.length_a   1.000
_cell.length_b   1.000
_cell.length_c   1.000
_cell.angle_alpha   90.00
_cell.angle_beta   90.00
_cell.angle_gamma   90.00
#
_symmetry.space_group_name_H-M   'P 1'
#
loop_
_entity.id
_entity.type
_entity.pdbx_description
1 polymer ?
#
loop_
_entity_poly.entity_id
_entity_poly.type
_entity_poly.pdbx_seq_one_letter_code
_entity_poly.pdbx_strand_id
1 'polypeptide(L)'
;MARVERSSALFLKVENLAYKYLERIFQKNTLSDLDILCDFESLQFQTESILQEVNKDYSQSIFICKLDVFQKETKQLGYYKLILDMDYQFLDEFFVIVENLE
;
A
#
# COMPACT_ATOMS: atom_id res chain seq x y z
N MET A 1 12.89 -19.96 19.62
CA MET A 1 13.21 -18.69 18.92
C MET A 1 12.67 -18.63 17.47
N ALA A 2 11.71 -19.46 17.04
CA ALA A 2 11.26 -19.53 15.64
C ALA A 2 10.00 -18.70 15.28
N ARG A 3 9.39 -18.00 16.25
CA ARG A 3 8.09 -17.33 16.07
C ARG A 3 8.20 -15.90 15.53
N VAL A 4 9.31 -15.22 15.81
CA VAL A 4 9.56 -13.82 15.42
C VAL A 4 10.00 -13.72 13.96
N GLU A 5 10.84 -14.65 13.50
CA GLU A 5 11.35 -14.67 12.11
C GLU A 5 10.29 -15.03 11.05
N ARG A 6 9.29 -15.84 11.42
CA ARG A 6 8.19 -16.14 10.49
C ARG A 6 7.29 -14.93 10.28
N SER A 7 7.01 -14.16 11.33
CA SER A 7 6.19 -12.95 11.19
C SER A 7 6.87 -11.91 10.31
N SER A 8 8.19 -11.75 10.44
CA SER A 8 8.95 -10.79 9.62
C SER A 8 9.01 -11.20 8.14
N ALA A 9 9.20 -12.49 7.82
CA ALA A 9 9.19 -12.96 6.44
C ALA A 9 7.82 -12.82 5.76
N LEU A 10 6.73 -13.06 6.51
CA LEU A 10 5.36 -12.87 6.03
C LEU A 10 5.09 -11.38 5.74
N PHE A 11 5.45 -10.50 6.68
CA PHE A 11 5.27 -9.06 6.50
C PHE A 11 6.13 -8.50 5.38
N LEU A 12 7.38 -8.95 5.24
CA LEU A 12 8.24 -8.58 4.11
C LEU A 12 7.62 -9.01 2.77
N LYS A 13 6.95 -10.16 2.70
CA LYS A 13 6.26 -10.59 1.48
C LYS A 13 5.07 -9.68 1.16
N VAL A 14 4.25 -9.35 2.15
CA VAL A 14 3.09 -8.44 1.98
C VAL A 14 3.56 -7.05 1.55
N GLU A 15 4.59 -6.52 2.19
CA GLU A 15 5.22 -5.25 1.86
C GLU A 15 5.70 -5.22 0.40
N ASN A 16 6.47 -6.23 -0.03
CA ASN A 16 6.94 -6.35 -1.40
C ASN A 16 5.81 -6.43 -2.43
N LEU A 17 4.68 -7.06 -2.07
CA LEU A 17 3.49 -7.07 -2.92
C LEU A 17 2.88 -5.68 -3.00
N ALA A 18 2.72 -4.98 -1.88
CA ALA A 18 2.20 -3.62 -1.85
C ALA A 18 2.99 -2.68 -2.78
N TYR A 19 4.32 -2.70 -2.72
CA TYR A 19 5.17 -1.94 -3.64
C TYR A 19 4.95 -2.30 -5.12
N LYS A 20 4.85 -3.60 -5.45
CA LYS A 20 4.62 -4.05 -6.82
C LYS A 20 3.25 -3.65 -7.38
N TYR A 21 2.20 -3.72 -6.55
CA TYR A 21 0.87 -3.28 -6.97
C TYR A 21 0.85 -1.76 -7.15
N LEU A 22 1.44 -1.02 -6.21
CA LEU A 22 1.55 0.42 -6.31
C LEU A 22 2.30 0.84 -7.58
N GLU A 23 3.47 0.28 -7.85
CA GLU A 23 4.23 0.52 -9.09
C GLU A 23 3.39 0.28 -10.35
N ARG A 24 2.58 -0.80 -10.37
CA ARG A 24 1.68 -1.10 -11.49
C ARG A 24 0.58 -0.06 -11.67
N ILE A 25 0.02 0.48 -10.58
CA ILE A 25 -1.01 1.53 -10.63
C ILE A 25 -0.45 2.77 -11.34
N PHE A 26 0.78 3.16 -11.00
CA PHE A 26 1.50 4.28 -11.61
C PHE A 26 1.87 4.00 -13.07
N GLN A 27 2.41 2.81 -13.39
CA GLN A 27 2.78 2.44 -14.76
C GLN A 27 1.60 2.38 -15.74
N LYS A 28 0.40 2.02 -15.26
CA LYS A 28 -0.80 1.91 -16.10
C LYS A 28 -1.49 3.24 -16.40
N ASN A 29 -0.97 4.37 -15.91
CA ASN A 29 -1.60 5.69 -16.00
C ASN A 29 -3.04 5.73 -15.44
N THR A 30 -3.43 4.76 -14.61
CA THR A 30 -4.75 4.75 -13.93
C THR A 30 -4.90 5.93 -12.95
N LEU A 31 -3.82 6.64 -12.66
CA LEU A 31 -3.76 7.82 -11.81
C LEU A 31 -3.97 9.13 -12.57
N SER A 32 -4.14 9.12 -13.90
CA SER A 32 -4.54 10.33 -14.64
C SER A 32 -5.82 10.95 -14.08
N ASP A 33 -6.69 10.12 -13.49
CA ASP A 33 -7.93 10.52 -12.82
C ASP A 33 -7.74 11.00 -11.37
N LEU A 34 -6.56 10.82 -10.78
CA LEU A 34 -6.31 11.09 -9.36
C LEU A 34 -5.57 12.41 -9.10
N ASP A 35 -5.36 13.28 -10.10
CA ASP A 35 -4.57 14.53 -9.98
C ASP A 35 -3.13 14.34 -9.48
N ILE A 36 -2.67 13.10 -9.31
CA ILE A 36 -1.27 12.75 -8.99
C ILE A 36 -0.51 12.73 -10.31
N LEU A 37 -0.28 13.92 -10.85
CA LEU A 37 0.51 14.13 -12.07
C LEU A 37 2.02 14.09 -11.76
N CYS A 38 2.50 13.02 -11.12
CA CYS A 38 3.93 12.87 -10.85
C CYS A 38 4.48 11.48 -11.18
N ASP A 39 5.71 11.47 -11.69
CA ASP A 39 6.49 10.27 -11.95
C ASP A 39 6.67 9.48 -10.65
N PHE A 40 6.47 8.17 -10.69
CA PHE A 40 6.63 7.28 -9.53
C PHE A 40 8.00 7.43 -8.84
N GLU A 41 9.04 7.76 -9.60
CA GLU A 41 10.40 7.99 -9.10
C GLU A 41 10.53 9.26 -8.22
N SER A 42 9.58 10.20 -8.32
CA SER A 42 9.53 11.42 -7.50
C SER A 42 8.84 11.21 -6.16
N LEU A 43 8.22 10.05 -5.95
CA LEU A 43 7.48 9.71 -4.74
C LEU A 43 8.36 8.98 -3.73
N GLN A 44 8.18 9.34 -2.47
CA GLN A 44 8.75 8.62 -1.34
C GLN A 44 7.68 7.76 -0.71
N PHE A 45 8.03 6.51 -0.44
CA PHE A 45 7.11 5.53 0.12
C PHE A 45 7.63 5.05 1.46
N GLN A 46 6.74 4.92 2.42
CA GLN A 46 7.05 4.35 3.72
C GLN A 46 5.96 3.40 4.15
N THR A 47 6.33 2.18 4.53
CA THR A 47 5.38 1.24 5.15
C THR A 47 4.98 1.77 6.51
N GLU A 48 3.73 2.19 6.65
CA GLU A 48 3.17 2.66 7.91
C GLU A 48 2.75 1.48 8.78
N SER A 49 2.03 0.52 8.20
CA SER A 49 1.55 -0.65 8.94
C SER A 49 1.29 -1.86 8.05
N ILE A 50 1.48 -3.05 8.63
CA ILE A 50 1.01 -4.31 8.07
C ILE A 50 0.25 -5.04 9.16
N LEU A 51 -1.02 -5.29 8.91
CA LEU A 51 -1.95 -5.91 9.85
C LEU A 51 -2.50 -7.18 9.26
N GLN A 52 -2.78 -8.13 10.15
CA GLN A 52 -3.59 -9.30 9.84
C GLN A 52 -4.85 -9.20 10.69
N GLU A 53 -6.02 -9.13 10.06
CA GLU A 53 -7.29 -8.98 10.76
C GLU A 53 -8.38 -9.86 10.16
N VAL A 54 -9.39 -10.21 10.97
CA VAL A 54 -10.62 -10.84 10.49
C VAL A 54 -11.57 -9.72 10.13
N ASN A 55 -11.81 -9.53 8.83
CA ASN A 55 -12.62 -8.43 8.34
C ASN A 55 -14.01 -8.93 7.93
N LYS A 56 -15.06 -8.26 8.44
CA LYS A 56 -16.45 -8.66 8.22
C LYS A 56 -16.90 -8.45 6.77
N ASP A 57 -16.29 -7.49 6.06
CA ASP A 57 -16.64 -7.17 4.68
C ASP A 57 -16.09 -8.23 3.70
N TYR A 58 -14.99 -8.88 4.06
CA TYR A 58 -14.36 -9.92 3.23
C TYR A 58 -14.70 -11.36 3.68
N SER A 59 -15.46 -11.54 4.76
CA SER A 59 -15.84 -12.86 5.34
C SER A 59 -14.67 -13.81 5.64
N GLN A 60 -13.45 -13.30 5.70
CA GLN A 60 -12.22 -14.07 5.90
C GLN A 60 -11.14 -13.24 6.61
N SER A 61 -10.07 -13.91 7.05
CA SER A 61 -8.85 -13.23 7.49
C SER A 61 -8.15 -12.60 6.30
N ILE A 62 -7.66 -11.38 6.48
CA ILE A 62 -7.00 -10.60 5.44
C ILE A 62 -5.68 -10.02 5.96
N PHE A 63 -4.77 -9.74 5.02
CA PHE A 63 -3.66 -8.84 5.24
C PHE A 63 -4.03 -7.44 4.74
N ILE A 64 -3.71 -6.45 5.55
CA ILE A 64 -3.80 -5.04 5.19
C ILE A 64 -2.40 -4.46 5.24
N CYS A 65 -1.95 -3.90 4.13
CA CYS A 65 -0.71 -3.13 4.07
C CYS A 65 -1.05 -1.68 3.77
N LYS A 66 -0.61 -0.77 4.64
CA LYS A 66 -0.72 0.67 4.40
C LYS A 66 0.67 1.25 4.16
N LEU A 67 0.84 1.88 3.01
CA LEU A 67 2.02 2.63 2.61
C LEU A 67 1.66 4.10 2.62
N ASP A 68 2.40 4.91 3.36
CA ASP A 68 2.37 6.35 3.20
C ASP A 68 3.11 6.72 1.90
N VAL A 69 2.54 7.66 1.17
CA VAL A 69 3.05 8.16 -0.10
C VAL A 69 3.29 9.64 0.06
N PHE A 70 4.53 10.09 -0.09
CA PHE A 70 4.90 11.49 0.01
C PHE A 70 5.45 12.00 -1.30
N GLN A 71 4.89 13.09 -1.80
CA GLN A 71 5.34 13.77 -2.99
C GLN A 71 6.09 15.04 -2.57
N LYS A 72 7.41 15.01 -2.75
CA LYS A 72 8.28 16.08 -2.23
C LYS A 72 8.05 17.42 -2.92
N GLU A 73 7.79 17.41 -4.23
CA GLU A 73 7.68 18.62 -5.05
C GLU A 73 6.43 19.42 -4.73
N THR A 74 5.30 18.75 -4.58
CA THR A 74 4.01 19.36 -4.25
C THR A 74 3.74 19.41 -2.75
N LYS A 75 4.55 18.72 -1.94
CA LYS A 75 4.32 18.49 -0.50
C LYS A 75 2.97 17.79 -0.20
N GLN A 76 2.49 16.99 -1.15
CA GLN A 76 1.29 16.18 -0.96
C GLN A 76 1.64 14.93 -0.14
N LEU A 77 0.77 14.61 0.81
CA LEU A 77 0.78 13.33 1.49
C LEU A 77 -0.39 12.51 0.96
N GLY A 78 -0.22 11.20 0.90
CA GLY A 78 -1.29 10.27 0.63
C GLY A 78 -0.98 8.97 1.32
N TYR A 79 -1.91 8.04 1.21
CA TYR A 79 -1.63 6.67 1.56
C TYR A 79 -2.25 5.72 0.55
N TYR A 80 -1.54 4.64 0.33
CA TYR A 80 -1.99 3.49 -0.42
C TYR A 80 -2.27 2.35 0.55
N LYS A 81 -3.43 1.71 0.40
CA LYS A 81 -3.83 0.56 1.20
C LYS A 81 -4.07 -0.63 0.27
N LEU A 82 -3.30 -1.70 0.45
CA LEU A 82 -3.50 -2.98 -0.23
C LEU A 82 -4.15 -3.98 0.71
N ILE A 83 -5.16 -4.68 0.21
CA ILE A 83 -5.88 -5.74 0.92
C ILE A 83 -5.67 -7.06 0.18
N LEU A 84 -5.17 -8.06 0.91
CA LEU A 84 -4.93 -9.41 0.41
C LEU A 84 -5.66 -10.44 1.27
N ASP A 85 -6.01 -11.58 0.68
CA ASP A 85 -6.40 -12.75 1.47
C ASP A 85 -5.18 -13.42 2.13
N MET A 86 -5.44 -14.49 2.90
CA MET A 86 -4.37 -15.26 3.56
C MET A 86 -3.43 -16.00 2.59
N ASP A 87 -3.84 -16.17 1.34
CA ASP A 87 -3.07 -16.78 0.25
C ASP A 87 -2.32 -15.73 -0.60
N TYR A 88 -2.32 -14.46 -0.15
CA TYR A 88 -1.70 -13.32 -0.83
C TYR A 88 -2.34 -12.94 -2.17
N GLN A 89 -3.58 -13.38 -2.40
CA GLN A 89 -4.35 -12.96 -3.56
C GLN A 89 -4.93 -11.57 -3.32
N PHE A 90 -4.95 -10.77 -4.38
CA PHE A 90 -5.53 -9.44 -4.36
C PHE A 90 -7.02 -9.52 -4.05
N LEU A 91 -7.46 -8.72 -3.08
CA LEU A 91 -8.88 -8.52 -2.79
C LEU A 91 -9.31 -7.10 -3.17
N ASP A 92 -8.56 -6.10 -2.74
CA ASP A 92 -8.92 -4.69 -2.93
C ASP A 92 -7.72 -3.76 -2.76
N GLU A 93 -7.84 -2.53 -3.26
CA GLU A 93 -6.86 -1.46 -3.05
C GLU A 93 -7.49 -0.08 -3.02
N PHE A 94 -6.92 0.80 -2.19
CA PHE A 94 -7.35 2.18 -2.06
C PHE A 94 -6.15 3.10 -2.16
N PHE A 95 -6.28 4.17 -2.92
CA PHE A 95 -5.34 5.27 -2.93
C PHE A 95 -6.06 6.52 -2.45
N VAL A 96 -5.56 7.15 -1.41
CA VAL A 96 -6.14 8.36 -0.83
C VAL A 96 -5.08 9.44 -0.78
N ILE A 97 -5.41 10.62 -1.32
CA ILE A 97 -4.58 11.82 -1.22
C ILE A 97 -5.12 12.63 -0.04
N VAL A 98 -4.24 12.98 0.88
CA VAL A 98 -4.54 13.79 2.06
C VAL A 98 -3.82 15.11 1.85
N GLU A 99 -4.57 16.15 1.49
CA GLU A 99 -4.08 17.42 0.93
C GLU A 99 -2.85 18.08 1.60
N ASN A 100 -2.22 18.94 0.79
CA ASN A 100 -1.01 19.73 1.02
C ASN A 100 -0.79 20.20 2.47
N LEU A 101 0.40 19.89 2.98
CA LEU A 101 0.97 20.57 4.13
C LEU A 101 1.30 22.03 3.72
N GLU A 102 0.31 22.93 3.82
CA GLU A 102 0.54 24.39 3.83
C GLU A 102 1.41 24.82 5.04
#